data_AF-A0A7L4B423-F1
#
_entry.id   AF-A0A7L4B423-F1
#
_cell.length_a   1.000
_cell.length_b   1.000
_cell.length_c   1.000
_cell.angle_alpha   90.00
_cell.angle_beta   90.00
_cell.angle_gamma   90.00
#
_symmetry.space_group_name_H-M   'P 1'
#
loop_
_entity.id
_entity.type
_entity.pdbx_description
1 polymer ?
#
loop_
_entity_poly.entity_id
_entity_poly.type
_entity_poly.pdbx_seq_one_letter_code
_entity_poly.pdbx_strand_id
1 'polypeptide(L)'
;MSRHETSPTTVQPASNHRPNACCFCWCCCCSCSWNEDRERAWRASRETKLETIPNCEACAKPSPEEVRGWAQSFDKLMKSPAGRNVFREFLRTEYSEENMLFWLACEELKNECNKHTIDEKARMIYEDYISILSPKEV
;
A
#
# COMPACT_ATOMS: atom_id res chain seq x y z
N MET A 1 37.45 -16.09 64.36
CA MET A 1 36.99 -15.11 63.34
C MET A 1 37.57 -15.55 62.02
N SER A 2 36.71 -15.99 61.11
CA SER A 2 37.05 -16.61 59.83
C SER A 2 37.72 -15.62 58.87
N ARG A 3 38.70 -16.09 58.09
CA ARG A 3 38.61 -16.15 56.61
C ARG A 3 39.80 -16.93 56.04
N HIS A 4 39.43 -17.92 55.23
CA HIS A 4 40.27 -18.85 54.50
C HIS A 4 40.97 -18.19 53.31
N GLU A 5 42.13 -18.75 52.98
CA GLU A 5 42.86 -18.59 51.72
C GLU A 5 42.07 -19.12 50.51
N THR A 6 42.37 -18.60 49.30
CA THR A 6 43.00 -19.34 48.18
C THR A 6 42.91 -18.54 46.87
N SER A 7 43.94 -18.71 46.03
CA SER A 7 44.23 -18.07 44.73
C SER A 7 43.13 -18.21 43.67
N PRO A 8 43.31 -17.53 42.51
CA PRO A 8 43.42 -18.34 41.29
C PRO A 8 44.39 -17.80 40.23
N THR A 9 45.03 -18.73 39.52
CA THR A 9 45.49 -18.57 38.13
C THR A 9 44.63 -19.50 37.28
N THR A 10 44.09 -19.04 36.15
CA THR A 10 43.97 -19.80 34.87
C THR A 10 43.40 -18.88 33.79
N VAL A 11 44.06 -18.93 32.62
CA VAL A 11 43.78 -18.25 31.36
C VAL A 11 42.70 -19.01 30.57
N GLN A 12 41.68 -18.33 30.02
CA GLN A 12 41.00 -18.70 28.76
C GLN A 12 40.43 -17.45 28.04
N PRO A 13 40.43 -17.42 26.69
CA PRO A 13 40.12 -16.22 25.91
C PRO A 13 38.61 -15.98 25.77
N ALA A 14 38.22 -14.73 25.90
CA ALA A 14 36.86 -14.26 25.76
C ALA A 14 36.31 -14.53 24.34
N SER A 15 35.10 -15.06 24.33
CA SER A 15 34.26 -15.27 23.17
C SER A 15 34.02 -13.98 22.39
N ASN A 16 34.04 -14.12 21.05
CA ASN A 16 33.59 -13.13 20.09
C ASN A 16 32.16 -12.67 20.40
N HIS A 17 32.00 -11.50 20.99
CA HIS A 17 30.78 -10.72 20.87
C HIS A 17 31.14 -9.30 20.44
N ARG A 18 30.88 -9.02 19.16
CA ARG A 18 30.85 -7.65 18.62
C ARG A 18 29.87 -6.81 19.44
N PRO A 19 30.29 -5.70 20.04
CA PRO A 19 29.35 -4.67 20.44
C PRO A 19 29.10 -3.77 19.23
N ASN A 20 27.90 -3.86 18.64
CA ASN A 20 27.37 -2.81 17.78
C ASN A 20 27.03 -1.61 18.66
N ALA A 21 28.03 -0.79 18.99
CA ALA A 21 27.83 0.52 19.60
C ALA A 21 27.60 1.52 18.46
N CYS A 22 26.32 1.76 18.18
CA CYS A 22 25.82 2.66 17.15
C CYS A 22 26.32 4.10 17.39
N CYS A 23 26.73 4.74 16.30
CA CYS A 23 27.32 6.06 16.26
C CYS A 23 26.39 7.15 16.82
N PHE A 24 26.98 8.09 17.56
CA PHE A 24 26.43 9.40 17.89
C PHE A 24 26.05 10.16 16.62
N CYS A 25 24.76 10.24 16.29
CA CYS A 25 24.24 11.25 15.38
C CYS A 25 22.83 11.64 15.81
N TRP A 26 22.59 12.94 15.92
CA TRP A 26 21.39 13.62 16.44
C TRP A 26 20.13 13.45 15.55
N CYS A 27 20.10 12.50 14.62
CA CYS A 27 18.92 12.28 13.79
C CYS A 27 18.09 11.11 14.35
N CYS A 28 16.91 11.45 14.85
CA CYS A 28 15.91 10.56 15.41
C CYS A 28 15.41 9.55 14.36
N CYS A 29 16.15 8.45 14.13
CA CYS A 29 15.90 7.52 13.01
C CYS A 29 15.93 6.04 13.43
N CYS A 30 15.10 5.64 14.39
CA CYS A 30 14.85 4.21 14.63
C CYS A 30 13.42 3.74 14.32
N SER A 31 12.49 4.66 14.05
CA SER A 31 11.14 4.30 13.56
C SER A 31 10.90 4.67 12.08
N CYS A 32 11.80 5.43 11.45
CA CYS A 32 11.63 5.90 10.06
C CYS A 32 12.06 4.85 9.04
N SER A 33 13.21 4.18 9.23
CA SER A 33 13.69 3.17 8.27
C SER A 33 12.78 1.95 8.20
N TRP A 34 12.16 1.53 9.30
CA TRP A 34 11.24 0.40 9.28
C TRP A 34 9.96 0.67 8.47
N ASN A 35 9.47 1.92 8.51
CA ASN A 35 8.32 2.31 7.70
C ASN A 35 8.75 2.46 6.23
N GLU A 36 9.88 3.11 5.95
CA GLU A 36 10.38 3.28 4.58
C GLU A 36 10.83 1.98 3.90
N ASP A 37 11.39 1.02 4.63
CA ASP A 37 11.79 -0.28 4.10
C ASP A 37 10.55 -1.16 3.84
N ARG A 38 9.50 -1.03 4.67
CA ARG A 38 8.19 -1.65 4.43
C ARG A 38 7.48 -1.00 3.23
N GLU A 39 7.47 0.32 3.15
CA GLU A 39 7.00 1.09 1.99
C GLU A 39 7.72 0.64 0.73
N ARG A 40 9.05 0.55 0.77
CA ARG A 40 9.88 0.20 -0.39
C ARG A 40 9.72 -1.26 -0.80
N ALA A 41 9.65 -2.19 0.15
CA ALA A 41 9.33 -3.59 -0.13
C ALA A 41 7.90 -3.75 -0.66
N TRP A 42 6.96 -2.95 -0.19
CA TRP A 42 5.57 -2.95 -0.63
C TRP A 42 5.40 -2.28 -2.01
N ARG A 43 6.13 -1.20 -2.29
CA ARG A 43 6.27 -0.59 -3.63
C ARG A 43 6.94 -1.54 -4.62
N ALA A 44 8.00 -2.24 -4.23
CA ALA A 44 8.66 -3.24 -5.07
C ALA A 44 7.73 -4.46 -5.35
N SER A 45 6.96 -4.89 -4.35
CA SER A 45 5.88 -5.87 -4.53
C SER A 45 4.79 -5.37 -5.48
N ARG A 46 4.50 -4.06 -5.46
CA ARG A 46 3.58 -3.36 -6.38
C ARG A 46 4.13 -3.21 -7.78
N GLU A 47 5.40 -2.91 -7.98
CA GLU A 47 6.02 -2.80 -9.31
C GLU A 47 5.97 -4.14 -10.04
N THR A 48 6.09 -5.23 -9.29
CA THR A 48 5.87 -6.60 -9.80
C THR A 48 4.38 -6.94 -10.03
N LYS A 49 3.44 -6.14 -9.49
CA LYS A 49 1.97 -6.37 -9.54
C LYS A 49 1.22 -5.34 -10.39
N LEU A 50 1.84 -4.20 -10.74
CA LEU A 50 1.23 -3.11 -11.50
C LEU A 50 1.06 -3.47 -12.99
N GLU A 51 1.81 -4.47 -13.47
CA GLU A 51 1.58 -5.09 -14.78
C GLU A 51 0.31 -5.96 -14.83
N THR A 52 -0.40 -6.16 -13.70
CA THR A 52 -1.63 -6.96 -13.70
C THR A 52 -2.62 -6.50 -12.62
N ILE A 53 -3.14 -5.28 -12.75
CA ILE A 53 -4.49 -5.00 -12.25
C ILE A 53 -5.43 -5.85 -13.12
N PRO A 54 -6.36 -6.65 -12.55
CA PRO A 54 -7.22 -7.52 -13.35
C PRO A 54 -7.91 -6.71 -14.44
N ASN A 55 -7.53 -7.06 -15.66
CA ASN A 55 -8.21 -6.77 -16.90
C ASN A 55 -9.71 -7.03 -16.70
N CYS A 56 -10.48 -5.95 -16.55
CA CYS A 56 -11.92 -5.93 -16.27
C CYS A 56 -12.37 -6.67 -15.00
N GLU A 57 -13.26 -6.06 -14.22
CA GLU A 57 -13.98 -6.79 -13.18
C GLU A 57 -14.77 -7.92 -13.85
N ALA A 58 -14.62 -9.16 -13.37
CA ALA A 58 -15.38 -10.28 -13.93
C ALA A 58 -16.88 -10.02 -13.79
N CYS A 59 -17.58 -9.92 -14.91
CA CYS A 59 -19.01 -9.58 -14.94
C CYS A 59 -19.76 -10.43 -15.97
N ALA A 60 -21.02 -10.74 -15.68
CA ALA A 60 -21.94 -11.31 -16.65
C ALA A 60 -22.26 -10.27 -17.76
N LYS A 61 -22.68 -10.75 -18.93
CA LYS A 61 -23.12 -9.86 -20.01
C LYS A 61 -24.35 -9.05 -19.53
N PRO A 62 -24.30 -7.71 -19.57
CA PRO A 62 -25.39 -6.88 -19.06
C PRO A 62 -26.64 -7.06 -19.93
N SER A 63 -27.81 -6.94 -19.30
CA SER A 63 -29.08 -6.99 -20.02
C SER A 63 -29.32 -5.70 -20.83
N PRO A 64 -30.12 -5.72 -21.91
CA PRO A 64 -30.45 -4.50 -22.65
C PRO A 64 -31.14 -3.43 -21.78
N GLU A 65 -31.91 -3.84 -20.77
CA GLU A 65 -32.55 -2.92 -19.84
C GLU A 65 -31.54 -2.25 -18.92
N GLU A 66 -30.57 -3.01 -18.41
CA GLU A 66 -29.47 -2.49 -17.61
C GLU A 66 -28.65 -1.45 -18.39
N VAL A 67 -28.27 -1.77 -19.63
CA VAL A 67 -27.52 -0.85 -20.52
C VAL A 67 -28.30 0.45 -20.76
N ARG A 68 -29.62 0.38 -21.00
CA ARG A 68 -30.47 1.57 -21.11
C ARG A 68 -30.51 2.36 -19.80
N GLY A 69 -30.47 1.68 -18.67
CA GLY A 69 -30.44 2.28 -17.34
C GLY A 69 -29.19 3.12 -17.09
N TRP A 70 -28.04 2.74 -17.65
CA TRP A 70 -26.78 3.49 -17.49
C TRP A 70 -26.88 4.92 -18.03
N ALA A 71 -27.49 5.11 -19.21
CA ALA A 71 -27.66 6.43 -19.81
C ALA A 71 -28.64 7.33 -19.03
N GLN A 72 -29.48 6.76 -18.18
CA GLN A 72 -30.45 7.49 -17.37
C GLN A 72 -29.88 7.98 -16.03
N SER A 73 -28.84 7.32 -15.52
CA SER A 73 -28.27 7.62 -14.21
C SER A 73 -26.84 7.10 -14.12
N PHE A 74 -25.92 8.01 -13.81
CA PHE A 74 -24.53 7.66 -13.57
C PHE A 74 -24.38 6.67 -12.40
N ASP A 75 -25.18 6.79 -11.34
CA ASP A 75 -25.18 5.81 -10.24
C ASP A 75 -25.52 4.40 -10.71
N LYS A 76 -26.44 4.24 -11.67
CA LYS A 76 -26.78 2.93 -12.24
C LYS A 76 -25.60 2.34 -13.02
N LEU A 77 -24.89 3.17 -13.77
CA LEU A 77 -23.66 2.78 -14.46
C LEU A 77 -22.59 2.33 -13.45
N MET A 78 -22.33 3.13 -12.42
CA MET A 78 -21.27 2.88 -11.44
C MET A 78 -21.55 1.71 -10.50
N LYS A 79 -22.82 1.38 -10.25
CA LYS A 79 -23.19 0.17 -9.48
C LYS A 79 -23.03 -1.12 -10.28
N SER A 80 -23.05 -1.06 -11.61
CA SER A 80 -22.86 -2.22 -12.49
C SER A 80 -21.37 -2.49 -12.72
N PRO A 81 -20.84 -3.69 -12.44
CA PRO A 81 -19.46 -4.03 -12.79
C PRO A 81 -19.21 -3.98 -14.31
N ALA A 82 -20.19 -4.38 -15.13
CA ALA A 82 -20.10 -4.24 -16.58
C ALA A 82 -20.08 -2.76 -17.00
N GLY A 83 -20.92 -1.93 -16.37
CA GLY A 83 -20.96 -0.49 -16.59
C GLY A 83 -19.61 0.16 -16.26
N ARG A 84 -19.03 -0.15 -15.10
CA ARG A 84 -17.70 0.30 -14.68
C ARG A 84 -16.61 -0.10 -15.66
N ASN A 85 -16.62 -1.33 -16.16
CA ASN A 85 -15.64 -1.78 -17.16
C ASN A 85 -15.73 -0.99 -18.47
N VAL A 86 -16.94 -0.79 -19.00
CA VAL A 86 -17.16 -0.02 -20.23
C VAL A 86 -16.76 1.44 -20.02
N PHE A 87 -17.13 2.03 -18.87
CA PHE A 87 -16.78 3.40 -18.55
C PHE A 87 -15.28 3.60 -18.39
N ARG A 88 -14.59 2.65 -17.75
CA ARG A 88 -13.13 2.66 -17.64
C ARG A 88 -12.46 2.61 -19.00
N GLU A 89 -12.95 1.75 -19.90
CA GLU A 89 -12.42 1.66 -21.26
C GLU A 89 -12.64 2.96 -22.04
N PHE A 90 -13.82 3.58 -21.88
CA PHE A 90 -14.07 4.91 -22.43
C PHE A 90 -13.06 5.94 -21.91
N LEU A 91 -12.83 6.01 -20.59
CA LEU A 91 -11.87 6.94 -19.99
C LEU A 91 -10.42 6.70 -20.45
N ARG A 92 -10.03 5.46 -20.77
CA ARG A 92 -8.72 5.19 -21.40
C ARG A 92 -8.57 5.88 -22.74
N THR A 93 -9.64 5.90 -23.54
CA THR A 93 -9.62 6.59 -24.85
C THR A 93 -9.50 8.10 -24.70
N GLU A 94 -9.88 8.64 -23.54
CA GLU A 94 -9.77 10.06 -23.19
C GLU A 94 -8.54 10.38 -22.31
N TYR A 95 -7.63 9.42 -22.11
CA TYR A 95 -6.44 9.56 -21.24
C TYR A 95 -6.77 10.00 -19.81
N SER A 96 -7.91 9.54 -19.28
CA SER A 96 -8.43 9.95 -17.97
C SER A 96 -8.88 8.75 -17.11
N GLU A 97 -8.25 7.58 -17.31
CA GLU A 97 -8.58 6.34 -16.61
C GLU A 97 -8.35 6.44 -15.10
N GLU A 98 -7.38 7.25 -14.66
CA GLU A 98 -7.04 7.47 -13.27
C GLU A 98 -8.24 7.91 -12.42
N ASN A 99 -9.19 8.65 -13.00
CA ASN A 99 -10.44 9.03 -12.32
C ASN A 99 -11.25 7.81 -11.85
N MET A 100 -11.33 6.78 -12.69
CA MET A 100 -12.03 5.55 -12.34
C MET A 100 -11.27 4.72 -11.32
N LEU A 101 -9.94 4.68 -11.44
CA LEU A 101 -9.09 3.94 -10.50
C LEU A 101 -9.12 4.58 -9.10
N PHE A 102 -9.08 5.92 -9.04
CA PHE A 102 -9.25 6.67 -7.80
C PHE A 102 -10.61 6.40 -7.16
N TRP A 103 -11.69 6.44 -7.94
CA TRP A 103 -13.03 6.13 -7.44
C TRP A 103 -13.11 4.72 -6.85
N LEU A 104 -12.57 3.70 -7.55
CA LEU A 104 -12.54 2.32 -7.06
C LEU A 104 -11.74 2.20 -5.75
N ALA A 105 -10.59 2.85 -5.67
CA ALA A 105 -9.78 2.86 -4.45
C ALA A 105 -10.55 3.48 -3.26
N CYS A 106 -11.34 4.53 -3.51
CA CYS A 106 -12.22 5.11 -2.50
C CYS A 106 -13.35 4.17 -2.09
N GLU A 107 -13.97 3.44 -3.02
CA GLU A 107 -14.96 2.41 -2.68
C GLU A 107 -14.36 1.31 -1.80
N GLU A 108 -13.14 0.84 -2.11
CA GLU A 108 -12.46 -0.16 -1.30
C GLU A 108 -12.09 0.36 0.09
N LEU A 109 -11.65 1.62 0.21
CA LEU A 109 -11.35 2.25 1.49
C LEU A 109 -12.59 2.37 2.36
N LYS A 110 -13.74 2.79 1.78
CA LYS A 110 -15.00 2.94 2.51
C LYS A 110 -15.53 1.63 3.11
N ASN A 111 -15.22 0.50 2.49
CA ASN A 111 -15.65 -0.82 2.96
C ASN A 111 -14.67 -1.47 3.94
N GLU A 112 -13.54 -0.84 4.25
CA GLU A 112 -12.55 -1.36 5.19
C GLU A 112 -12.93 -1.04 6.64
N CYS A 113 -12.76 -2.01 7.54
CA CYS A 113 -13.06 -1.86 8.96
C CYS A 113 -11.80 -1.83 9.82
N ASN A 114 -10.68 -2.37 9.32
CA ASN A 114 -9.43 -2.43 10.06
C ASN A 114 -8.72 -1.07 10.04
N LYS A 115 -8.62 -0.41 11.20
CA LYS A 115 -8.03 0.94 11.33
C LYS A 115 -6.62 1.07 10.75
N HIS A 116 -5.75 0.09 10.98
CA HIS A 116 -4.39 0.12 10.42
C HIS A 116 -4.42 0.01 8.89
N THR A 117 -5.33 -0.79 8.35
CA THR A 117 -5.47 -0.95 6.89
C THR A 117 -6.09 0.29 6.25
N ILE A 118 -7.03 0.95 6.93
CA ILE A 118 -7.60 2.24 6.51
C ILE A 118 -6.50 3.30 6.42
N ASP A 119 -5.69 3.45 7.47
CA ASP A 119 -4.60 4.44 7.51
C ASP A 119 -3.63 4.22 6.35
N GLU A 120 -3.21 2.98 6.15
CA GLU A 120 -2.32 2.59 5.05
C GLU A 120 -2.94 2.87 3.68
N LYS A 121 -4.17 2.41 3.42
CA LYS A 121 -4.88 2.66 2.16
C LYS A 121 -5.10 4.15 1.90
N ALA A 122 -5.43 4.94 2.92
CA ALA A 122 -5.63 6.37 2.80
C ALA A 122 -4.34 7.10 2.41
N ARG A 123 -3.23 6.76 3.06
CA ARG A 123 -1.89 7.27 2.72
C ARG A 123 -1.52 6.93 1.28
N MET A 124 -1.77 5.69 0.86
CA MET A 124 -1.52 5.27 -0.53
C MET A 124 -2.38 6.04 -1.54
N ILE A 125 -3.69 6.18 -1.29
CA ILE A 125 -4.60 6.92 -2.17
C ILE A 125 -4.13 8.37 -2.31
N TYR A 126 -3.68 8.98 -1.21
CA TYR A 126 -3.11 10.32 -1.25
C TYR A 126 -1.87 10.39 -2.14
N GLU A 127 -0.88 9.52 -1.93
CA GLU A 127 0.35 9.50 -2.72
C GLU A 127 0.11 9.20 -4.20
N ASP A 128 -0.83 8.29 -4.50
CA ASP A 128 -1.09 7.81 -5.85
C ASP A 128 -2.06 8.70 -6.65
N TYR A 129 -2.93 9.51 -6.02
CA TYR A 129 -3.97 10.26 -6.75
C TYR A 129 -4.19 11.72 -6.31
N ILE A 130 -3.84 12.12 -5.08
CA ILE A 130 -4.16 13.46 -4.55
C ILE A 130 -2.94 14.36 -4.42
N SER A 131 -1.77 13.78 -4.18
CA SER A 131 -0.52 14.52 -4.10
C SER A 131 -0.24 15.25 -5.41
N ILE A 132 0.17 16.52 -5.33
CA ILE A 132 0.63 17.34 -6.47
C ILE A 132 1.86 16.76 -7.18
N LEU A 133 2.51 15.78 -6.57
CA LEU A 133 3.64 15.05 -7.14
C LEU A 133 3.22 13.70 -7.74
N SER A 134 1.92 13.38 -7.70
CA SER A 134 1.42 12.14 -8.25
C SER A 134 1.47 12.15 -9.78
N PRO A 135 1.94 11.08 -10.43
CA PRO A 135 1.83 10.92 -11.88
C PRO A 135 0.39 10.65 -12.34
N LYS A 136 -0.56 10.42 -11.41
CA LYS A 136 -1.98 10.15 -11.67
C LYS A 136 -2.87 11.10 -10.86
N GLU A 137 -2.41 12.33 -10.65
CA GLU A 137 -3.17 13.37 -9.95
C GLU A 137 -4.56 13.54 -10.60
N VAL A 138 -5.61 13.58 -9.77
CA VAL A 138 -7.02 13.78 -10.19
C VAL A 138 -7.55 15.17 -9.85
#